data_AF-A0A9P0LPH1-F1
#
_entry.id   AF-A0A9P0LPH1-F1
#
_cell.length_a   1.000
_cell.length_b   1.000
_cell.length_c   1.000
_cell.angle_alpha   90.00
_cell.angle_beta   90.00
_cell.angle_gamma   90.00
#
_symmetry.space_group_name_H-M   'P 1'
#
loop_
_entity.id
_entity.type
_entity.pdbx_description
1 polymer ?
#
loop_
_entity_poly.entity_id
_entity_poly.type
_entity_poly.pdbx_seq_one_letter_code
_entity_poly.pdbx_strand_id
1 'polypeptide(L)'
;MSGKNKHPDINLRCEACEEDIRKGSAKIKCCNLNCEVTLHQKCFSSIAKVIKLEKSDWLCKNCDEDSGTSTTTVISYSDGDVIKELAKVKSDVRLLTDLVNEL
;
A
#
# COMPACT_ATOMS: atom_id res chain seq x y z
N MET A 1 21.57 40.15 12.79
CA MET A 1 20.44 39.32 13.26
C MET A 1 20.23 38.18 12.28
N SER A 2 20.88 37.04 12.50
CA SER A 2 20.79 35.89 11.59
C SER A 2 19.53 35.11 11.87
N GLY A 3 18.54 35.24 10.99
CA GLY A 3 17.31 34.45 11.00
C GLY A 3 17.66 32.97 10.84
N LYS A 4 17.47 32.20 11.91
CA LYS A 4 17.55 30.74 11.88
C LYS A 4 16.39 30.24 11.04
N ASN A 5 16.64 30.02 9.74
CA ASN A 5 15.79 29.18 8.91
C ASN A 5 15.85 27.77 9.50
N LYS A 6 14.94 27.47 10.44
CA LYS A 6 14.70 26.10 10.90
C LYS A 6 14.17 25.35 9.68
N HIS A 7 15.05 24.62 8.98
CA HIS A 7 14.62 23.57 8.09
C HIS A 7 13.58 22.73 8.86
N PRO A 8 12.38 22.50 8.31
CA PRO A 8 11.47 21.56 8.94
C PRO A 8 12.22 20.22 9.04
N ASP A 9 12.21 19.57 10.21
CA ASP A 9 12.75 18.22 10.41
C ASP A 9 12.13 17.26 9.37
N ILE A 10 12.77 17.09 8.20
CA ILE A 10 12.36 16.14 7.16
C ILE A 10 12.99 14.79 7.52
N ASN A 11 12.46 14.13 8.55
CA ASN A 11 13.10 12.90 9.04
C ASN A 11 12.45 11.61 8.54
N LEU A 12 11.33 11.65 7.80
CA LEU A 12 10.65 10.43 7.35
C LEU A 12 9.99 10.64 5.99
N ARG A 13 10.33 9.79 5.01
CA ARG A 13 9.69 9.69 3.69
C ARG A 13 8.73 8.49 3.70
N CYS A 14 7.57 8.64 3.07
CA CYS A 14 6.61 7.56 2.94
C CYS A 14 7.06 6.59 1.86
N GLU A 15 7.21 5.31 2.18
CA GLU A 15 7.65 4.30 1.21
C GLU A 15 6.62 4.08 0.07
N ALA A 16 5.33 4.28 0.33
CA ALA A 16 4.28 3.98 -0.65
C ALA A 16 4.05 5.09 -1.69
N CYS A 17 4.22 6.35 -1.31
CA CYS A 17 3.97 7.49 -2.20
C CYS A 17 5.17 8.40 -2.39
N GLU A 18 6.30 8.05 -1.77
CA GLU A 18 7.58 8.77 -1.86
C GLU A 18 7.53 10.24 -1.39
N GLU A 19 6.44 10.69 -0.79
CA GLU A 19 6.28 12.03 -0.23
C GLU A 19 6.76 12.11 1.23
N ASP A 20 7.17 13.30 1.66
CA ASP A 20 7.57 13.56 3.04
C ASP A 20 6.41 13.39 4.03
N ILE A 21 6.71 12.82 5.19
CA ILE A 21 5.78 12.69 6.31
C ILE A 21 5.99 13.89 7.24
N ARG A 22 5.01 14.81 7.25
CA ARG A 22 5.04 15.99 8.12
C ARG A 22 5.14 15.59 9.59
N LYS A 23 5.95 16.30 10.37
CA LYS A 23 6.05 16.15 11.82
C LYS A 23 4.66 16.34 12.46
N GLY A 24 4.26 15.39 13.31
CA GLY A 24 2.94 15.37 13.95
C GLY A 24 1.81 14.74 13.13
N SER A 25 2.04 14.37 11.86
CA SER A 25 1.04 13.63 11.08
C SER A 25 0.93 12.16 11.50
N ALA A 26 -0.26 11.59 11.35
CA ALA A 26 -0.51 10.18 11.61
C ALA A 26 0.29 9.30 10.63
N LYS A 27 1.07 8.37 11.18
CA LYS A 27 1.96 7.49 10.44
C LYS A 27 1.93 6.08 11.00
N ILE A 28 2.24 5.12 10.14
CA ILE A 28 2.36 3.70 10.44
C ILE A 28 3.81 3.30 10.25
N LYS A 29 4.37 2.57 11.22
CA LYS A 29 5.72 2.01 11.13
C LYS A 29 5.62 0.50 10.99
N CYS A 30 6.60 -0.10 10.34
CA CYS A 30 6.74 -1.55 10.28
C CYS A 30 6.82 -2.10 11.70
N CYS A 31 6.16 -3.22 11.97
CA CYS A 31 6.16 -3.84 13.30
C CYS A 31 7.51 -4.47 13.67
N ASN A 32 8.39 -4.72 12.69
CA ASN A 32 9.76 -5.11 12.97
C ASN A 32 10.54 -3.94 13.58
N LEU A 33 11.01 -4.09 14.82
CA LEU A 33 11.70 -3.05 15.59
C LEU A 33 13.00 -2.57 14.93
N ASN A 34 13.61 -3.39 14.07
CA ASN A 34 14.83 -3.06 13.33
C ASN A 34 14.54 -2.41 11.95
N CYS A 35 13.26 -2.21 11.61
CA CYS A 35 12.84 -1.64 10.34
C CYS A 35 12.43 -0.18 10.49
N GLU A 36 12.96 0.69 9.64
CA GLU A 36 12.64 2.13 9.64
C GLU A 36 11.52 2.52 8.66
N VAL A 37 11.00 1.55 7.90
CA VAL A 37 9.95 1.78 6.90
C VAL A 37 8.72 2.38 7.57
N THR A 38 8.30 3.52 7.02
CA THR A 38 7.17 4.30 7.53
C THR A 38 6.24 4.69 6.38
N LEU A 39 4.93 4.63 6.63
CA LEU A 39 3.89 5.08 5.72
C LEU A 39 3.04 6.19 6.34
N HIS A 40 2.46 7.07 5.52
CA HIS A 40 1.33 7.87 6.00
C HIS A 40 0.17 6.95 6.38
N GLN A 41 -0.62 7.34 7.40
CA GLN A 41 -1.84 6.62 7.75
C GLN A 41 -2.80 6.49 6.55
N LYS A 42 -2.90 7.52 5.69
CA LYS A 42 -3.71 7.48 4.46
C LYS A 42 -3.25 6.37 3.50
N CYS A 43 -1.93 6.25 3.29
CA CYS A 43 -1.33 5.30 2.37
C CYS A 43 -1.51 3.87 2.90
N PHE A 44 -1.25 3.67 4.19
CA PHE A 44 -1.53 2.39 4.85
C PHE A 44 -3.02 2.03 4.76
N SER A 45 -3.93 2.93 5.08
CA SER A 45 -5.37 2.64 5.02
C SER A 45 -5.85 2.30 3.61
N SER A 46 -5.28 2.92 2.56
CA SER A 46 -5.58 2.54 1.18
C SER A 46 -5.15 1.11 0.86
N ILE A 47 -4.00 0.67 1.38
CA ILE A 47 -3.49 -0.70 1.23
C ILE A 47 -4.32 -1.66 2.09
N ALA A 48 -4.49 -1.37 3.38
CA ALA A 48 -5.14 -2.22 4.37
C ALA A 48 -6.64 -2.43 4.10
N LYS A 49 -7.34 -1.47 3.49
CA LYS A 49 -8.75 -1.62 3.08
C LYS A 49 -8.96 -2.77 2.09
N VAL A 50 -7.94 -3.13 1.32
CA VAL A 50 -8.01 -4.24 0.36
C VAL A 50 -7.92 -5.59 1.09
N ILE A 51 -7.29 -5.63 2.27
CA ILE A 51 -6.82 -6.88 2.91
C ILE A 51 -7.24 -7.06 4.38
N LYS A 52 -8.07 -6.16 4.94
CA LYS A 52 -8.52 -6.19 6.36
C LYS A 52 -7.35 -6.35 7.35
N LEU A 53 -6.21 -5.70 7.10
CA LEU A 53 -5.06 -5.77 8.00
C LEU A 53 -5.26 -4.88 9.23
N GLU A 54 -4.98 -5.40 10.42
CA GLU A 54 -4.87 -4.58 11.62
C GLU A 54 -3.52 -3.86 11.68
N LYS A 55 -3.53 -2.66 12.27
CA LYS A 55 -2.34 -1.78 12.35
C LYS A 55 -1.18 -2.41 13.14
N SER A 56 -1.47 -3.30 14.08
CA SER A 56 -0.52 -3.98 14.97
C SER A 56 0.26 -5.10 14.29
N ASP A 57 -0.18 -5.56 13.11
CA ASP A 57 0.38 -6.75 12.46
C ASP A 57 1.08 -6.41 11.13
N TRP A 58 1.25 -5.13 10.82
CA TRP A 58 1.82 -4.72 9.54
C TRP A 58 3.34 -4.86 9.50
N LEU A 59 3.82 -5.73 8.62
CA LEU A 59 5.21 -5.82 8.20
C LEU A 59 5.37 -5.21 6.79
N CYS A 60 6.47 -4.51 6.57
CA CYS A 60 6.84 -4.11 5.21
C CYS A 60 7.30 -5.33 4.41
N LYS A 61 7.30 -5.22 3.07
CA LYS A 61 7.65 -6.32 2.17
C LYS A 61 8.97 -7.01 2.56
N ASN A 62 10.01 -6.23 2.84
CA ASN A 62 11.32 -6.77 3.18
C ASN A 62 11.32 -7.54 4.51
N CYS A 63 10.55 -7.08 5.51
CA CYS A 63 10.48 -7.75 6.81
C CYS A 63 9.55 -8.96 6.82
N ASP A 64 8.58 -9.00 5.90
CA ASP A 64 7.72 -10.16 5.74
C ASP A 64 8.50 -11.34 5.15
N GLU A 65 9.30 -11.09 4.11
CA GLU A 65 10.13 -12.10 3.44
C GLU A 65 11.20 -12.71 4.38
N ASP A 66 11.75 -11.93 5.32
CA ASP A 66 12.73 -12.40 6.32
C ASP A 66 12.11 -13.21 7.46
N SER A 67 10.79 -13.14 7.67
CA SER A 67 10.15 -13.74 8.85
C SER A 67 10.02 -15.26 8.79
N GLY A 68 10.24 -15.89 7.62
CA GLY A 68 10.16 -17.35 7.43
C GLY A 68 8.79 -17.99 7.76
N THR A 69 7.84 -17.21 8.27
CA THR A 69 6.48 -17.62 8.60
C THR A 69 5.56 -17.25 7.45
N SER A 70 5.20 -18.26 6.67
CA SER A 70 4.20 -18.21 5.61
C SER A 70 2.79 -17.91 6.12
N THR A 71 2.52 -16.68 6.56
CA THR A 71 1.15 -16.18 6.71
C THR A 71 1.07 -14.65 6.72
N THR A 72 1.62 -13.97 5.72
CA THR A 72 1.09 -12.66 5.31
C THR A 72 1.18 -12.56 3.80
N THR A 73 0.04 -12.26 3.18
CA THR A 73 -0.11 -12.27 1.72
C THR A 73 0.55 -11.01 1.15
N VAL A 74 1.82 -11.13 0.74
CA VAL A 74 2.45 -10.16 -0.16
C VAL A 74 1.80 -10.32 -1.53
N ILE A 75 0.84 -9.45 -1.88
CA ILE A 75 0.46 -9.31 -3.29
C ILE A 75 1.39 -8.26 -3.89
N SER A 76 2.48 -8.75 -4.49
CA SER A 76 3.14 -8.00 -5.57
C SER A 76 2.16 -8.00 -6.74
N TYR A 77 1.39 -6.93 -6.92
CA TYR A 77 0.67 -6.73 -8.18
C TYR A 77 1.73 -6.46 -9.25
N SER A 78 2.12 -7.50 -9.96
CA SER A 78 2.72 -7.32 -11.26
C SER A 78 1.64 -6.77 -12.19
N ASP A 79 1.95 -5.82 -13.06
CA ASP A 79 0.99 -5.22 -14.01
C ASP A 79 0.22 -6.29 -14.82
N GLY A 80 0.77 -7.51 -14.93
CA GLY A 80 0.12 -8.66 -15.55
C GLY A 80 -1.17 -9.14 -14.86
N ASP A 81 -1.33 -8.95 -13.56
CA ASP A 81 -2.53 -9.43 -12.83
C ASP A 81 -3.71 -8.48 -12.99
N VAL A 82 -3.45 -7.17 -13.10
CA VAL A 82 -4.48 -6.17 -13.46
C VAL A 82 -4.98 -6.41 -14.88
N ILE A 83 -4.08 -6.79 -15.81
CA ILE A 83 -4.44 -7.08 -17.21
C ILE A 83 -5.34 -8.32 -17.31
N LYS A 84 -5.11 -9.36 -16.50
CA LYS A 84 -5.95 -10.57 -16.48
C LYS A 84 -7.35 -10.30 -15.96
N GLU A 85 -7.47 -9.57 -14.85
CA GLU A 85 -8.78 -9.20 -14.31
C GLU A 85 -9.55 -8.28 -15.27
N LEU A 86 -8.87 -7.34 -15.94
CA LEU A 86 -9.49 -6.49 -16.96
C LEU A 86 -9.99 -7.30 -18.18
N ALA A 87 -9.23 -8.32 -18.61
CA ALA A 87 -9.65 -9.19 -19.70
C ALA A 87 -10.90 -10.02 -19.34
N LYS A 88 -10.98 -10.49 -18.09
CA LYS A 88 -12.15 -11.21 -17.59
C LYS A 88 -13.38 -10.33 -17.52
N VAL A 89 -13.28 -9.13 -16.94
CA VAL A 89 -14.38 -8.15 -16.90
C VAL A 89 -14.88 -7.81 -18.31
N LYS A 90 -13.97 -7.66 -19.28
CA LYS A 90 -14.34 -7.42 -20.69
C LYS A 90 -15.11 -8.59 -21.31
N SER A 91 -14.78 -9.83 -20.95
CA SER A 91 -15.51 -11.03 -21.41
C SER A 91 -16.92 -11.08 -20.81
N ASP A 92 -17.06 -10.82 -19.52
CA ASP A 92 -18.35 -10.87 -18.82
C ASP A 92 -19.31 -9.80 -19.36
N VAL A 93 -18.80 -8.59 -19.63
CA VAL A 93 -19.59 -7.52 -20.26
C VAL A 93 -20.08 -7.92 -21.66
N ARG A 94 -19.26 -8.62 -22.46
CA ARG A 94 -19.69 -9.11 -23.77
C ARG A 94 -20.82 -10.12 -23.65
N LEU A 95 -20.67 -11.10 -22.77
CA LEU A 95 -21.71 -12.13 -22.57
C LEU A 95 -23.04 -11.52 -22.08
N LEU A 96 -22.98 -10.52 -21.21
CA LEU A 96 -24.17 -9.79 -20.76
C LEU A 96 -24.80 -8.97 -21.89
N THR A 97 -23.98 -8.37 -22.76
CA THR A 97 -24.47 -7.61 -23.92
C THR A 97 -25.17 -8.53 -24.91
N ASP A 98 -24.61 -9.70 -25.17
CA ASP A 98 -25.21 -10.69 -26.06
C ASP A 98 -26.56 -11.19 -25.51
N LEU A 99 -26.65 -11.46 -24.20
CA LEU A 99 -27.89 -11.86 -23.54
C LEU A 99 -28.99 -10.79 -23.63
N VAL A 100 -28.63 -9.51 -23.49
CA VAL A 100 -29.58 -8.39 -23.61
C VAL A 100 -30.07 -8.22 -25.05
N ASN A 101 -29.23 -8.50 -26.05
CA ASN A 101 -29.60 -8.40 -27.45
C ASN A 101 -30.44 -9.60 -27.94
N GLU A 102 -30.50 -10.69 -27.18
CA GLU A 102 -31.34 -11.87 -27.45
C GLU A 102 -32.74 -11.82 -26.80
N LEU A 103 -33.02 -10.79 -25.99
CA LEU A 103 -34.33 -10.50 -25.36
C LEU A 103 -35.17 -9.51 -26.18
#